data_AF-A0A2D5RRI9-F1
#
_entry.id   AF-A0A2D5RRI9-F1
#
_cell.length_a   1.000
_cell.length_b   1.000
_cell.length_c   1.000
_cell.angle_alpha   90.00
_cell.angle_beta   90.00
_cell.angle_gamma   90.00
#
_symmetry.space_group_name_H-M   'P 1'
#
loop_
_entity.id
_entity.type
_entity.pdbx_description
1 polymer ?
#
loop_
_entity_poly.entity_id
_entity_poly.type
_entity_poly.pdbx_seq_one_letter_code
_entity_poly.pdbx_strand_id
1 'polypeptide(L)' 'METNKRLDRNQAIEKLVTAINDEHRSSLTFEQVSNWLGEDATVKDIETHIFEVEIISYEAVQPIDILKSESNILN' A
#
# COMPACT_ATOMS: atom_id res chain seq x y z
N MET A 1 24.57 0.71 -2.25
CA MET A 1 23.68 0.94 -1.07
C MET A 1 22.23 1.22 -1.46
N GLU A 2 21.93 1.60 -2.71
CA GLU A 2 20.56 1.81 -3.22
C GLU A 2 19.74 0.54 -3.43
N THR A 3 20.39 -0.57 -3.77
CA THR A 3 19.75 -1.87 -4.02
C THR A 3 19.02 -2.41 -2.79
N ASN A 4 19.58 -2.21 -1.60
CA ASN A 4 18.98 -2.67 -0.35
C ASN A 4 17.72 -1.87 -0.04
N LYS A 5 17.76 -0.53 -0.19
CA LYS A 5 16.60 0.34 0.07
C LYS A 5 15.40 0.04 -0.84
N ARG A 6 15.64 -0.23 -2.13
CA ARG A 6 14.58 -0.62 -3.07
C ARG A 6 13.99 -1.99 -2.73
N LEU A 7 14.83 -2.94 -2.30
CA LEU A 7 14.38 -4.25 -1.86
C LEU A 7 13.52 -4.13 -0.58
N ASP A 8 13.97 -3.36 0.40
CA ASP A 8 13.24 -3.12 1.65
C ASP A 8 11.87 -2.49 1.39
N ARG A 9 11.80 -1.50 0.47
CA ARG A 9 10.54 -0.87 0.06
C ARG A 9 9.59 -1.86 -0.61
N ASN A 10 10.07 -2.65 -1.57
CA ASN A 10 9.20 -3.63 -2.25
C ASN A 10 8.66 -4.69 -1.28
N GLN A 11 9.49 -5.16 -0.35
CA GLN A 11 9.04 -6.09 0.69
C GLN A 11 7.97 -5.47 1.60
N ALA A 12 8.08 -4.19 1.93
CA ALA A 12 7.05 -3.49 2.70
C ALA A 12 5.74 -3.38 1.92
N ILE A 13 5.80 -3.10 0.61
CA ILE A 13 4.61 -3.03 -0.25
C ILE A 13 3.92 -4.40 -0.36
N GLU A 14 4.66 -5.49 -0.54
CA GLU A 14 4.08 -6.85 -0.58
C GLU A 14 3.34 -7.21 0.72
N LYS A 15 3.88 -6.82 1.87
CA LYS A 15 3.19 -6.99 3.16
C LYS A 15 1.91 -6.18 3.22
N LEU A 16 1.94 -4.93 2.78
CA LEU A 16 0.76 -4.08 2.75
C LEU A 16 -0.34 -4.61 1.82
N VAL A 17 0.03 -5.09 0.63
CA VAL A 17 -0.89 -5.78 -0.29
C VAL A 17 -1.57 -6.96 0.41
N THR A 18 -0.79 -7.77 1.12
CA THR A 18 -1.31 -8.92 1.85
C THR A 18 -2.28 -8.49 2.95
N ALA A 19 -1.90 -7.51 3.78
CA ALA A 19 -2.73 -7.01 4.87
C ALA A 19 -4.08 -6.46 4.37
N ILE A 20 -4.08 -5.63 3.32
CA ILE A 20 -5.31 -5.05 2.75
C ILE A 20 -6.19 -6.14 2.14
N ASN A 21 -5.59 -7.09 1.42
CA ASN A 21 -6.34 -8.17 0.79
C ASN A 21 -6.97 -9.13 1.82
N ASP A 22 -6.25 -9.45 2.90
CA ASP A 22 -6.75 -10.33 3.96
C ASP A 22 -7.85 -9.67 4.78
N GLU A 23 -7.65 -8.43 5.24
CA GLU A 23 -8.63 -7.70 6.05
C GLU A 23 -9.92 -7.39 5.26
N HIS A 24 -9.78 -6.90 4.03
CA HIS A 24 -10.93 -6.46 3.23
C HIS A 24 -11.44 -7.52 2.25
N ARG A 25 -10.88 -8.73 2.25
CA ARG A 25 -11.19 -9.82 1.29
C ARG A 25 -11.14 -9.35 -0.16
N SER A 26 -10.08 -8.62 -0.51
CA SER A 26 -9.90 -8.01 -1.82
C SER A 26 -8.79 -8.69 -2.64
N SER A 27 -8.46 -8.16 -3.81
CA SER A 27 -7.48 -8.75 -4.73
C SER A 27 -6.66 -7.68 -5.43
N LEU A 28 -6.15 -6.72 -4.66
CA LEU A 28 -5.26 -5.66 -5.15
C LEU A 28 -3.91 -6.26 -5.54
N THR A 29 -3.32 -5.69 -6.60
CA THR A 29 -1.98 -6.06 -7.05
C THR A 29 -0.91 -5.18 -6.40
N PHE A 30 0.33 -5.66 -6.44
CA PHE A 30 1.50 -4.87 -6.04
C PHE A 30 1.56 -3.52 -6.76
N GLU A 31 1.30 -3.51 -8.07
CA GLU A 31 1.36 -2.29 -8.89
C GLU A 31 0.33 -1.25 -8.44
N GLN A 32 -0.91 -1.68 -8.17
CA GLN A 32 -1.97 -0.79 -7.70
C GLN A 32 -1.62 -0.14 -6.35
N VAL A 33 -1.11 -0.93 -5.40
CA VAL A 33 -0.68 -0.41 -4.09
C VAL A 33 0.57 0.48 -4.22
N SER A 34 1.53 0.09 -5.07
CA SER A 34 2.74 0.89 -5.34
C SER A 34 2.41 2.24 -5.98
N ASN A 35 1.46 2.27 -6.92
CA ASN A 35 1.00 3.49 -7.57
C ASN A 35 0.27 4.41 -6.60
N TRP A 36 -0.59 3.84 -5.74
CA TRP A 36 -1.29 4.60 -4.72
C TRP A 36 -0.34 5.24 -3.68
N LEU A 37 0.69 4.52 -3.24
CA LEU A 37 1.72 5.05 -2.33
C LEU A 37 2.55 6.17 -2.98
N GLY A 38 2.77 6.11 -4.29
CA GLY A 38 3.68 7.00 -5.00
C GLY A 38 5.16 6.66 -4.76
N GLU A 39 6.04 7.14 -5.65
CA GLU A 39 7.47 6.81 -5.63
C GLU A 39 8.20 7.33 -4.39
N ASP A 40 7.72 8.43 -3.80
CA ASP A 40 8.34 9.09 -2.66
C ASP A 40 7.99 8.47 -1.30
N ALA A 41 7.01 7.55 -1.25
CA ALA A 41 6.61 6.89 0.00
C ALA A 41 7.79 6.11 0.61
N THR A 42 8.09 6.42 1.87
CA THR A 42 9.15 5.75 2.61
C THR A 42 8.67 4.42 3.17
N VAL A 43 9.62 3.53 3.52
CA VAL A 43 9.31 2.26 4.19
C VAL A 43 8.48 2.47 5.45
N LYS A 44 8.76 3.53 6.22
CA LYS A 44 8.05 3.87 7.45
C LYS A 44 6.59 4.26 7.18
N ASP A 45 6.33 4.98 6.08
CA ASP A 45 4.97 5.35 5.70
C ASP A 45 4.18 4.10 5.33
N ILE A 46 4.80 3.16 4.61
CA ILE A 46 4.20 1.88 4.24
C ILE A 46 3.91 1.02 5.48
N GLU A 47 4.86 0.94 6.43
CA GLU A 47 4.67 0.23 7.71
C GLU A 47 3.54 0.85 8.55
N THR A 48 3.35 2.17 8.48
CA THR A 48 2.24 2.86 9.15
C THR A 48 0.90 2.39 8.60
N HIS A 49 0.77 2.30 7.27
CA HIS A 49 -0.45 1.78 6.65
C HIS A 49 -0.72 0.31 6.97
N ILE A 50 0.31 -0.54 7.10
CA ILE A 50 0.14 -1.92 7.54
C ILE A 50 -0.49 -1.93 8.93
N PHE A 51 0.05 -1.14 9.85
CA PHE A 51 -0.46 -1.04 11.22
C PHE A 51 -1.90 -0.53 11.27
N GLU A 52 -2.25 0.45 10.46
CA GLU A 52 -3.61 0.98 10.36
C GLU A 52 -4.60 -0.11 9.92
N VAL A 53 -4.25 -0.87 8.89
CA VAL A 53 -5.08 -1.98 8.37
C VAL A 53 -5.23 -3.09 9.41
N GLU A 54 -4.14 -3.49 10.07
CA GLU A 54 -4.16 -4.62 11.01
C GLU A 54 -4.81 -4.29 12.37
N ILE A 55 -4.76 -3.02 12.82
CA ILE A 55 -5.14 -2.65 14.20
C ILE A 55 -6.33 -1.67 14.26
N ILE A 56 -6.51 -0.78 13.28
CA ILE A 56 -7.49 0.32 13.33
C ILE A 56 -8.49 0.21 12.17
N SER A 57 -9.41 -0.75 12.27
CA SER A 57 -10.39 -1.10 11.21
C SER A 57 -11.35 0.04 10.78
N TYR A 58 -11.57 1.09 11.59
CA TYR A 58 -12.62 2.09 11.29
C TYR A 58 -12.20 3.23 10.36
N GLU A 59 -10.91 3.55 10.26
CA GLU A 59 -10.37 4.61 9.40
C GLU A 59 -9.24 4.11 8.48
N ALA A 60 -9.00 2.80 8.44
CA ALA A 60 -7.98 2.20 7.57
C ALA A 60 -8.28 2.39 6.08
N VAL A 61 -7.21 2.38 5.29
CA VAL A 61 -7.26 2.46 3.82
C VAL A 61 -8.09 1.30 3.28
N GLN A 62 -9.16 1.62 2.56
CA GLN A 62 -9.99 0.61 1.92
C GLN A 62 -9.54 0.39 0.46
N PRO A 63 -9.80 -0.79 -0.11
CA PRO A 63 -9.48 -1.05 -1.52
C PRO A 63 -10.03 0.00 -2.49
N ILE A 64 -11.19 0.61 -2.18
CA ILE A 64 -11.79 1.65 -3.01
C ILE A 64 -10.96 2.95 -3.05
N ASP A 65 -10.22 3.27 -1.99
CA ASP A 65 -9.38 4.46 -1.92
C ASP A 65 -8.17 4.33 -2.85
N ILE A 66 -7.68 3.10 -3.00
CA ILE A 66 -6.55 2.75 -3.88
C ILE A 66 -7.00 2.81 -5.35
N LEU A 67 -8.15 2.22 -5.67
CA LEU A 67 -8.70 2.22 -7.03
C LEU A 67 -9.09 3.62 -7.52
N LYS A 68 -9.54 4.51 -6.64
CA LYS A 68 -9.83 5.91 -6.99
C LYS A 68 -8.58 6.72 -7.28
N SER A 69 -7.46 6.43 -6.63
CA SER A 69 -6.19 7.14 -6.84
C SER A 69 -5.72 7.06 -8.30
N GLU A 70 -5.85 5.87 -8.93
CA GLU A 70 -5.48 5.67 -10.34
C GLU A 70 -6.33 6.50 -11.32
N SER A 71 -7.58 6.81 -10.97
CA SER A 71 -8.48 7.59 -11.82
C SER A 71 -8.12 9.08 -11.87
N ASN A 72 -7.42 9.60 -10.86
CA ASN A 72 -7.00 11.01 -10.79
C ASN A 72 -5.69 11.30 -11.56
N ILE A 73 -5.01 10.27 -12.08
CA ILE A 73 -3.77 10.43 -12.86
C ILE A 73 -4.08 10.71 -14.36
N LEU A 74 -5.35 10.61 -14.77
CA LEU A 74 -5.79 10.73 -16.17
C LEU A 74 -6.63 11.98 -16.50
N ASN A 75 -6.67 13.01 -15.65
CA ASN A 75 -7.33 14.29 -15.95
C ASN A 75 -6.37 15.48 -15.88
#